data_AF-A0A524CWN2-F1
#
_entry.id   AF-A0A524CWN2-F1
#
_cell.length_a   1.000
_cell.length_b   1.000
_cell.length_c   1.000
_cell.angle_alpha   90.00
_cell.angle_beta   90.00
_cell.angle_gamma   90.00
#
_symmetry.space_group_name_H-M   'P 1'
#
loop_
_entity.id
_entity.type
_entity.pdbx_description
1 polymer ?
#
loop_
_entity_poly.entity_id
_entity_poly.type
_entity_poly.pdbx_seq_one_letter_code
_entity_poly.pdbx_strand_id
1 'polypeptide(L)'
;QNGLGKINLTEFKIKPIYSNNLRASYNLYNRAENLALEMIILATRLKVAYIKEDRFLISSIEEKISQFENDIRRFSNNSRVLKTINLVQKYRKTLEIP
;
A
#
# COMPACT_ATOMS: atom_id res chain seq x y z
N GLN A 1 -3.08 30.15 -6.26
CA GLN A 1 -1.79 29.57 -6.71
C GLN A 1 -1.43 28.47 -5.72
N ASN A 2 -1.31 27.23 -6.18
CA ASN A 2 -1.29 26.04 -5.32
C ASN A 2 0.00 25.99 -4.48
N GLY A 3 -0.12 26.15 -3.16
CA GLY A 3 0.96 26.28 -2.18
C GLY A 3 1.78 25.01 -1.92
N LEU A 4 2.17 24.27 -2.96
CA LEU A 4 2.93 23.03 -2.86
C LEU A 4 4.45 23.23 -3.04
N GLY A 5 4.92 24.48 -3.17
CA GLY A 5 6.32 24.77 -3.46
C GLY A 5 6.76 24.24 -4.84
N LYS A 6 8.05 24.34 -5.14
CA LYS A 6 8.64 23.79 -6.37
C LYS A 6 8.78 22.28 -6.20
N ILE A 7 7.92 21.50 -6.86
CA ILE A 7 8.02 20.04 -6.86
C ILE A 7 9.03 19.64 -7.95
N ASN A 8 10.18 19.12 -7.52
CA ASN A 8 11.13 18.49 -8.45
C ASN A 8 10.65 17.06 -8.72
N LEU A 9 9.93 16.87 -9.82
CA LEU A 9 9.53 15.54 -10.27
C LEU A 9 10.72 14.86 -10.94
N THR A 10 11.21 13.77 -10.36
CA THR A 10 12.21 12.92 -11.01
C THR A 10 11.49 11.88 -11.86
N GLU A 11 11.63 11.98 -13.18
CA GLU A 11 11.11 10.98 -14.13
C GLU A 11 12.24 10.03 -14.54
N PHE A 12 11.96 8.72 -14.48
CA PHE A 12 12.88 7.70 -14.97
C PHE A 12 12.28 7.01 -16.20
N LYS A 13 13.03 7.01 -17.31
CA LYS A 13 12.70 6.22 -18.50
C LYS A 13 13.50 4.93 -18.49
N ILE A 14 12.82 3.81 -18.32
CA ILE A 14 13.46 2.49 -18.20
C ILE A 14 13.20 1.72 -19.51
N LYS A 15 14.26 1.20 -20.13
CA LYS A 15 14.18 0.30 -21.30
C LYS A 15 14.71 -1.09 -20.91
N PRO A 16 13.94 -2.17 -21.12
CA PRO A 16 14.45 -3.52 -20.87
C PRO A 16 15.59 -3.83 -21.84
N ILE A 17 16.74 -4.27 -21.31
CA ILE A 17 17.89 -4.72 -22.10
C ILE A 17 17.79 -6.23 -22.38
N TYR A 18 17.17 -6.97 -21.46
CA TYR A 18 16.93 -8.41 -21.58
C TYR A 18 15.68 -8.78 -20.78
N SER A 19 14.90 -9.74 -21.29
CA SER A 19 13.76 -10.33 -20.59
C SER A 19 13.65 -11.80 -20.94
N ASN A 20 13.45 -12.65 -19.94
CA ASN A 20 13.13 -14.06 -20.12
C ASN A 20 11.84 -14.38 -19.38
N ASN A 21 10.93 -15.12 -20.01
CA ASN A 21 9.69 -15.54 -19.38
C ASN A 21 9.91 -16.88 -18.67
N LEU A 22 9.90 -16.86 -17.34
CA LEU A 22 10.15 -18.06 -16.53
C LEU A 22 8.90 -18.93 -16.36
N ARG A 23 7.69 -18.32 -16.34
CA ARG A 23 6.42 -19.03 -16.14
C ARG A 23 5.23 -18.17 -16.53
N ALA A 24 4.28 -18.75 -17.25
CA ALA A 24 2.97 -18.14 -17.46
C ALA A 24 2.12 -18.20 -16.18
N SER A 25 1.56 -17.06 -15.77
CA SER A 25 0.68 -16.91 -14.62
C SER A 25 -0.70 -16.52 -15.12
N TYR A 26 -1.65 -17.46 -15.05
CA TYR A 26 -3.07 -17.20 -15.32
C TYR A 26 -3.81 -17.02 -14.00
N ASN A 27 -3.46 -15.97 -13.25
CA ASN A 27 -4.22 -15.64 -12.05
C ASN A 27 -5.47 -14.87 -12.47
N LEU A 28 -6.65 -15.46 -12.24
CA LEU A 28 -7.92 -14.73 -12.27
C LEU A 28 -7.83 -13.55 -11.31
N TYR A 29 -8.37 -12.40 -11.70
CA TYR A 29 -8.41 -11.17 -10.90
C TYR A 29 -8.82 -11.46 -9.46
N ASN A 30 -7.87 -11.40 -8.53
CA ASN A 30 -8.12 -11.67 -7.12
C ASN A 30 -8.31 -10.34 -6.38
N ARG A 31 -9.56 -10.02 -6.04
CA ARG A 31 -9.90 -8.77 -5.34
C ARG A 31 -9.15 -8.64 -4.00
N ALA A 32 -8.80 -9.74 -3.34
CA ALA A 32 -8.05 -9.72 -2.10
C ALA A 32 -6.60 -9.32 -2.31
N GLU A 33 -5.98 -9.76 -3.41
CA GLU A 33 -4.63 -9.33 -3.79
C GLU A 33 -4.61 -7.85 -4.15
N ASN A 34 -5.65 -7.35 -4.84
CA ASN A 34 -5.79 -5.93 -5.12
C ASN A 34 -5.94 -5.09 -3.85
N LEU A 35 -6.81 -5.49 -2.91
CA LEU A 35 -6.94 -4.79 -1.63
C LEU A 35 -5.63 -4.84 -0.82
N ALA A 36 -4.89 -5.94 -0.87
CA ALA A 36 -3.58 -6.03 -0.23
C ALA A 36 -2.56 -5.05 -0.84
N LEU A 37 -2.57 -4.83 -2.16
CA LEU A 37 -1.74 -3.80 -2.80
C LEU A 37 -2.14 -2.40 -2.34
N GLU A 38 -3.44 -2.10 -2.28
CA GLU A 38 -3.93 -0.82 -1.78
C GLU A 38 -3.54 -0.56 -0.31
N MET A 39 -3.57 -1.59 0.53
CA MET A 39 -3.11 -1.48 1.92
C MET A 39 -1.62 -1.12 2.01
N ILE A 40 -0.76 -1.63 1.12
CA ILE A 40 0.67 -1.25 1.07
C ILE A 40 0.81 0.24 0.70
N ILE A 41 0.06 0.70 -0.30
CA ILE A 41 0.07 2.11 -0.71
C ILE A 41 -0.40 3.00 0.43
N LEU A 42 -1.50 2.66 1.10
CA LEU A 42 -2.02 3.38 2.26
C LEU A 42 -1.00 3.43 3.41
N ALA A 43 -0.36 2.30 3.73
CA ALA A 43 0.64 2.26 4.78
C ALA A 43 1.85 3.17 4.49
N THR A 44 2.34 3.20 3.24
CA THR A 44 3.45 4.10 2.88
C THR A 44 3.02 5.57 2.93
N ARG A 45 1.80 5.90 2.53
CA ARG A 45 1.23 7.25 2.67
C ARG A 45 1.02 7.65 4.13
N LEU A 46 0.67 6.70 5.00
CA LEU A 46 0.52 6.93 6.44
C LEU A 46 1.81 7.45 7.06
N LYS A 47 2.98 6.89 6.70
CA LYS A 47 4.29 7.41 7.13
C LYS A 47 4.47 8.88 6.76
N VAL A 48 4.12 9.26 5.53
CA VAL A 48 4.22 10.66 5.07
C VAL A 48 3.25 11.55 5.83
N ALA A 49 2.04 11.07 6.12
CA ALA A 49 1.04 11.82 6.89
C ALA A 49 1.52 12.07 8.33
N TYR A 50 2.14 11.09 8.99
CA TYR A 50 2.78 11.27 10.30
C TYR A 50 3.90 12.31 10.28
N ILE A 51 4.80 12.26 9.29
CA ILE A 51 5.88 13.26 9.14
C ILE A 51 5.33 14.67 8.96
N LYS A 52 4.15 14.81 8.35
CA LYS A 52 3.48 16.10 8.13
C LYS A 52 2.52 16.49 9.25
N GLU A 53 2.36 15.64 10.27
CA GLU A 53 1.41 15.81 11.37
C GLU A 53 -0.06 16.02 10.91
N ASP A 54 -0.41 15.49 9.73
CA ASP A 54 -1.76 15.63 9.16
C ASP A 54 -2.72 14.62 9.79
N ARG A 55 -3.29 15.00 10.94
CA ARG A 55 -4.17 14.14 11.75
C ARG A 55 -5.42 13.67 10.99
N PHE A 56 -5.97 14.50 10.11
CA PHE A 56 -7.15 14.12 9.32
C PHE A 56 -6.79 13.01 8.33
N LEU A 57 -5.67 13.19 7.62
CA LEU A 57 -5.19 12.19 6.67
C LEU A 57 -4.77 10.89 7.37
N ILE A 58 -4.13 10.97 8.54
CA ILE A 58 -3.79 9.81 9.37
C ILE A 58 -5.06 9.01 9.67
N SER A 59 -6.07 9.64 10.30
CA SER A 59 -7.31 8.96 10.68
C SER A 59 -8.01 8.33 9.47
N SER A 60 -8.11 9.06 8.35
CA SER A 60 -8.75 8.56 7.14
C SER A 60 -8.02 7.34 6.54
N ILE A 61 -6.69 7.33 6.59
CA ILE A 61 -5.89 6.19 6.11
C ILE A 61 -6.07 4.99 7.03
N GLU A 62 -6.04 5.17 8.34
CA GLU A 62 -6.20 4.08 9.31
C GLU A 62 -7.57 3.40 9.23
N GLU A 63 -8.63 4.18 9.07
CA GLU A 63 -9.98 3.66 8.84
C GLU A 63 -10.04 2.81 7.57
N LYS A 64 -9.48 3.30 6.45
CA LYS A 64 -9.44 2.55 5.19
C LYS A 64 -8.64 1.26 5.29
N ILE A 65 -7.49 1.27 5.96
CA ILE A 65 -6.70 0.06 6.19
C ILE A 65 -7.53 -0.96 6.98
N SER A 66 -8.23 -0.51 8.02
CA SER A 66 -9.06 -1.38 8.87
C SER A 66 -10.26 -1.94 8.09
N GLN A 67 -10.89 -1.13 7.24
CA GLN A 67 -11.95 -1.56 6.34
C GLN A 67 -11.46 -2.65 5.38
N PHE A 68 -10.33 -2.43 4.69
CA PHE A 68 -9.78 -3.40 3.74
C PHE A 68 -9.35 -4.69 4.42
N GLU A 69 -8.80 -4.62 5.62
CA GLU A 69 -8.49 -5.81 6.40
C GLU A 69 -9.75 -6.64 6.68
N ASN A 70 -10.83 -5.99 7.14
CA ASN A 70 -12.10 -6.66 7.42
C ASN A 70 -12.71 -7.28 6.17
N ASP A 71 -12.69 -6.54 5.06
CA ASP A 71 -13.17 -7.01 3.76
C ASP A 71 -12.37 -8.26 3.34
N ILE A 72 -11.04 -8.18 3.30
CA ILE A 72 -10.19 -9.33 2.93
C ILE A 72 -10.47 -10.54 3.82
N ARG A 73 -10.54 -10.36 5.15
CA ARG A 73 -10.79 -11.46 6.09
C ARG A 73 -12.14 -12.14 5.87
N ARG A 74 -13.13 -11.42 5.33
CA ARG A 74 -14.46 -11.97 5.04
C ARG A 74 -14.49 -12.85 3.80
N PHE A 75 -13.69 -12.57 2.78
CA PHE A 75 -13.82 -13.24 1.47
C PHE A 75 -12.56 -13.95 0.97
N SER A 76 -11.45 -13.92 1.70
CA SER A 76 -10.17 -14.49 1.26
C SER A 76 -9.49 -15.37 2.29
N ASN A 77 -9.17 -16.60 1.88
CA ASN A 77 -8.30 -17.52 2.61
C ASN A 77 -6.88 -17.58 2.02
N ASN A 78 -6.52 -16.64 1.14
CA ASN A 78 -5.21 -16.62 0.49
C ASN A 78 -4.12 -16.26 1.50
N SER A 79 -3.25 -17.22 1.80
CA SER A 79 -2.18 -17.07 2.80
C SER A 79 -1.20 -15.94 2.48
N ARG A 80 -0.96 -15.64 1.20
CA ARG A 80 -0.11 -14.51 0.78
C ARG A 80 -0.75 -13.18 1.13
N VAL A 81 -2.05 -13.04 0.89
CA VAL A 81 -2.81 -11.84 1.22
C VAL A 81 -2.84 -11.62 2.74
N LEU A 82 -3.12 -12.67 3.52
CA LEU A 82 -3.11 -12.60 4.98
C LEU A 82 -1.72 -12.23 5.53
N LYS A 83 -0.65 -12.76 4.92
CA LYS A 83 0.72 -12.36 5.25
C LYS A 83 0.96 -10.88 4.96
N THR A 84 0.43 -10.34 3.86
CA THR A 84 0.52 -8.90 3.55
C THR A 84 -0.18 -8.05 4.60
N ILE A 85 -1.39 -8.43 5.05
CA ILE A 85 -2.08 -7.74 6.16
C ILE A 85 -1.18 -7.67 7.40
N ASN A 86 -0.60 -8.81 7.79
CA ASN A 86 0.28 -8.87 8.97
C ASN A 86 1.51 -7.97 8.82
N LEU A 87 2.10 -7.89 7.62
CA LEU A 87 3.23 -7.00 7.35
C LEU A 87 2.83 -5.52 7.44
N VAL A 88 1.67 -5.16 6.90
CA VAL A 88 1.12 -3.79 6.98
C VAL A 88 0.87 -3.41 8.45
N GLN A 89 0.25 -4.29 9.23
CA GLN A 89 0.03 -4.06 10.67
C GLN A 89 1.34 -3.91 11.43
N LYS A 90 2.33 -4.77 11.15
CA LYS A 90 3.66 -4.67 11.77
C LYS A 90 4.31 -3.33 11.43
N TYR A 91 4.24 -2.91 10.18
CA TYR A 91 4.78 -1.62 9.75
C TYR A 91 4.07 -0.44 10.43
N ARG A 92 2.73 -0.46 10.55
CA ARG A 92 1.97 0.58 11.28
C ARG A 92 2.45 0.77 12.71
N LYS A 93 2.65 -0.33 13.45
CA LYS A 93 3.18 -0.29 14.81
C LYS A 93 4.58 0.34 14.91
N THR A 94 5.38 0.27 13.84
CA THR A 94 6.69 0.96 13.80
C THR A 94 6.57 2.46 13.56
N LEU A 95 5.42 2.95 13.09
CA LEU A 95 5.16 4.37 12.87
C LEU A 95 4.54 5.06 14.09
N GLU A 96 3.94 4.30 15.02
CA GLU A 96 3.30 4.80 16.25
C GLU A 96 4.31 5.32 17.31
N ILE A 97 5.59 5.46 16.96
CA ILE A 97 6.64 5.96 17.84
C ILE A 97 7.13 7.32 17.30
N PRO A 98 6.76 8.44 17.93
CA PRO A 98 7.51 9.69 17.88
C PRO A 98 8.87 9.54 18.56
#